data_AF-A0A4Q3CNT6-F1
#
_entry.id   AF-A0A4Q3CNT6-F1
#
_cell.length_a   1.000
_cell.length_b   1.000
_cell.length_c   1.000
_cell.angle_alpha   90.00
_cell.angle_beta   90.00
_cell.angle_gamma   90.00
#
_symmetry.space_group_name_H-M   'P 1'
#
loop_
_entity.id
_entity.type
_entity.pdbx_description
1 polymer ?
#
loop_
_entity_poly.entity_id
_entity_poly.type
_entity_poly.pdbx_seq_one_letter_code
_entity_poly.pdbx_strand_id
1 'polypeptide(L)'
;MEKLKLIAITTLLLMQAAFILAQSATKKKLSEPKRGVNGFPELAFTEIPGAPKLSAPVLVTGTEKLVVSEGMGLAAPAFYDWDGDGLKDLLIGEFGSGTENGRYIGNFIRVYKNSGTEAKPEFTGNYNYASPPFDILSNGTPYSVDQYCCIGFTPQFIDLNNDGQLDMITGQYYGEVSWFRGSKKGFLPGETLPQTSPAEGDPRNGQIRKKAHQYYWLYSSASFGDLTGDGKPDLVVGGIMALCLSKNVGRDSEPQFGKREMLLDPAGNPLKVHEFTQEELKYYEDRKSLGYIPPLSGNDELSPYVVDWDGDGALDLLVTNTYRNKGLATVDFFKGVHTQNGYRFQQAVPLFIAKNNGKAFPGSGPRVFVTDWNNDGVNDLLIGTSVQTVRGEFNSYLSWNWEKDHGIIKDPFILSFDLSKTKMDEFFVLFFRPGQPGIAALYSK
;
A
#
# COMPACT_ATOMS: atom_id res chain seq x y z
N MET A 1 -52.09 39.90 32.39
CA MET A 1 -52.11 38.69 31.53
C MET A 1 -51.61 38.95 30.11
N GLU A 2 -51.92 40.07 29.47
CA GLU A 2 -51.50 40.32 28.08
C GLU A 2 -49.98 40.46 27.87
N LYS A 3 -49.25 41.15 28.77
CA LYS A 3 -47.79 41.27 28.67
C LYS A 3 -47.06 39.91 28.76
N LEU A 4 -47.57 38.98 29.58
CA LEU A 4 -46.99 37.64 29.72
C LEU A 4 -47.23 36.78 28.47
N LYS A 5 -48.43 36.91 27.85
CA LYS A 5 -48.75 36.25 26.58
C LYS A 5 -47.90 36.79 25.43
N LEU A 6 -47.67 38.11 25.39
CA LEU A 6 -46.83 38.73 24.36
C LEU A 6 -45.38 38.22 24.47
N ILE A 7 -44.79 38.21 25.67
CA ILE A 7 -43.42 37.70 25.88
C ILE A 7 -43.32 36.21 25.50
N ALA A 8 -44.31 35.39 25.85
CA ALA A 8 -44.32 33.97 25.49
C ALA A 8 -44.37 33.77 23.96
N ILE A 9 -45.17 34.56 23.25
CA ILE A 9 -45.28 34.49 21.78
C ILE A 9 -43.98 34.95 21.10
N THR A 10 -43.37 36.05 21.57
CA THR A 10 -42.09 36.54 21.01
C THR A 10 -40.95 35.56 21.25
N THR A 11 -40.91 34.90 22.41
CA THR A 11 -39.91 33.88 22.73
C THR A 11 -40.09 32.63 21.89
N LEU A 12 -41.33 32.21 21.64
CA LEU A 12 -41.64 31.07 20.77
C LEU A 12 -41.26 31.34 19.30
N LEU A 13 -41.52 32.56 18.80
CA LEU A 13 -41.12 32.98 17.46
C LEU A 13 -39.59 33.08 17.31
N LEU A 14 -38.88 33.56 18.33
CA LEU A 14 -37.41 33.59 18.35
C LEU A 14 -36.81 32.18 18.39
N MET A 15 -37.39 31.25 19.16
CA MET A 15 -36.97 29.85 19.16
C MET A 15 -37.25 29.17 17.82
N GLN A 16 -38.41 29.42 17.19
CA GLN A 16 -38.72 28.88 15.87
C GLN A 16 -37.79 29.46 14.79
N ALA A 17 -37.48 30.76 14.82
CA ALA A 17 -36.51 31.36 13.90
C ALA A 17 -35.10 30.80 14.11
N ALA A 18 -34.68 30.58 15.36
CA ALA A 18 -33.41 29.94 15.68
C ALA A 18 -33.37 28.47 15.21
N PHE A 19 -34.47 27.72 15.33
CA PHE A 19 -34.60 26.36 14.80
C PHE A 19 -34.57 26.33 13.26
N ILE A 20 -35.20 27.30 12.59
CA ILE A 20 -35.19 27.40 11.12
C ILE A 20 -33.79 27.79 10.63
N LEU A 21 -33.10 28.72 11.31
CA LEU A 21 -31.70 29.06 11.01
C LEU A 21 -30.77 27.87 11.28
N ALA A 22 -30.93 27.16 12.39
CA ALA A 22 -30.18 25.94 12.71
C ALA A 22 -30.44 24.81 11.71
N GLN A 23 -31.69 24.62 11.26
CA GLN A 23 -32.05 23.67 10.19
C GLN A 23 -31.54 24.09 8.81
N SER A 24 -31.49 25.39 8.51
CA SER A 24 -30.90 25.91 7.27
C SER A 24 -29.37 25.80 7.27
N ALA A 25 -28.73 25.96 8.44
CA ALA A 25 -27.30 25.77 8.65
C ALA A 25 -26.90 24.29 8.63
N THR A 26 -27.75 23.38 9.14
CA THR A 26 -27.54 21.92 9.03
C THR A 26 -27.90 21.35 7.66
N LYS A 27 -28.75 22.01 6.86
CA LYS A 27 -29.05 21.62 5.47
C LYS A 27 -28.12 22.22 4.42
N LYS A 28 -27.21 23.10 4.80
CA LYS A 28 -26.07 23.48 3.96
C LYS A 28 -24.86 22.61 4.30
N LYS A 29 -25.05 21.29 4.32
CA LYS A 29 -23.96 20.36 3.99
C LYS A 29 -23.64 20.74 2.54
N LEU A 30 -22.65 21.61 2.33
CA LEU A 30 -22.10 21.86 1.02
C LEU A 30 -21.89 20.46 0.44
N SER A 31 -22.66 20.11 -0.58
CA SER A 31 -22.43 18.87 -1.28
C SER A 31 -21.04 19.03 -1.85
N GLU A 32 -20.04 18.44 -1.18
CA GLU A 32 -18.71 18.36 -1.74
C GLU A 32 -18.88 17.86 -3.17
N PRO A 33 -18.20 18.48 -4.15
CA PRO A 33 -18.31 18.02 -5.53
C PRO A 33 -18.03 16.51 -5.53
N LYS A 34 -18.96 15.72 -6.08
CA LYS A 34 -18.79 14.27 -6.20
C LYS A 34 -17.54 14.01 -7.04
N ARG A 35 -16.41 13.78 -6.38
CA ARG A 35 -15.16 13.41 -7.04
C ARG A 35 -15.28 11.97 -7.52
N GLY A 36 -15.05 11.72 -8.80
CA GLY A 36 -14.88 10.35 -9.30
C GLY A 36 -13.59 9.73 -8.75
N VAL A 37 -13.30 8.51 -9.18
CA VAL A 37 -12.00 7.87 -8.93
C VAL A 37 -10.82 8.75 -9.38
N ASN A 38 -10.98 9.45 -10.50
CA ASN A 38 -9.97 10.32 -11.10
C ASN A 38 -10.09 11.79 -10.67
N GLY A 39 -10.89 12.08 -9.64
CA GLY A 39 -11.15 13.44 -9.15
C GLY A 39 -10.06 13.98 -8.22
N PHE A 40 -8.78 13.80 -8.59
CA PHE A 40 -7.64 14.16 -7.75
C PHE A 40 -7.61 15.65 -7.40
N PRO A 41 -7.31 16.02 -6.14
CA PRO A 41 -7.02 17.41 -5.81
C PRO A 41 -5.69 17.83 -6.46
N GLU A 42 -5.45 19.13 -6.50
CA GLU A 42 -4.11 19.63 -6.81
C GLU A 42 -3.11 19.12 -5.75
N LEU A 43 -2.01 18.53 -6.20
CA LEU A 43 -0.95 18.00 -5.36
C LEU A 43 0.19 19.02 -5.22
N ALA A 44 0.80 19.05 -4.04
CA ALA A 44 2.11 19.65 -3.82
C ALA A 44 3.11 18.50 -3.65
N PHE A 45 4.10 18.45 -4.54
CA PHE A 45 5.17 17.47 -4.50
C PHE A 45 6.32 18.00 -3.64
N THR A 46 6.97 17.10 -2.90
CA THR A 46 8.17 17.47 -2.15
C THR A 46 9.35 17.57 -3.11
N GLU A 47 10.10 18.67 -3.04
CA GLU A 47 11.31 18.87 -3.84
C GLU A 47 12.44 17.99 -3.27
N ILE A 48 12.69 16.86 -3.93
CA ILE A 48 13.78 15.94 -3.64
C ILE A 48 14.82 16.11 -4.76
N PRO A 49 16.04 16.63 -4.47
CA PRO A 49 17.05 16.85 -5.50
C PRO A 49 17.43 15.56 -6.22
N GLY A 50 17.33 15.53 -7.55
CA GLY A 50 17.67 14.36 -8.38
C GLY A 50 16.50 13.41 -8.65
N ALA A 51 15.48 13.42 -7.79
CA ALA A 51 14.28 12.60 -7.97
C ALA A 51 13.45 13.00 -9.21
N PRO A 52 12.73 12.04 -9.82
CA PRO A 52 11.88 12.32 -10.97
C PRO A 52 10.73 13.27 -10.58
N LYS A 53 10.46 14.24 -11.45
CA LYS A 53 9.37 15.21 -11.25
C LYS A 53 8.05 14.62 -11.70
N LEU A 54 7.25 14.13 -10.75
CA LEU A 54 5.97 13.49 -11.04
C LEU A 54 4.90 14.46 -11.57
N SER A 55 4.14 14.01 -12.57
CA SER A 55 2.98 14.68 -13.16
C SER A 55 1.75 14.54 -12.27
N ALA A 56 0.62 15.09 -12.70
CA ALA A 56 -0.67 14.71 -12.14
C ALA A 56 -0.90 13.19 -12.30
N PRO A 57 -1.54 12.53 -11.32
CA PRO A 57 -1.83 11.11 -11.39
C PRO A 57 -2.84 10.79 -12.51
N VAL A 58 -2.61 9.68 -13.20
CA VAL A 58 -3.46 9.16 -14.27
C VAL A 58 -3.99 7.80 -13.88
N LEU A 59 -5.29 7.58 -14.07
CA LEU A 59 -5.89 6.28 -13.85
C LEU A 59 -5.50 5.30 -14.96
N VAL A 60 -5.00 4.11 -14.58
CA VAL A 60 -4.86 2.98 -15.50
C VAL A 60 -6.24 2.48 -15.88
N THR A 61 -6.56 2.54 -17.17
CA THR A 61 -7.78 1.98 -17.73
C THR A 61 -7.42 1.05 -18.86
N GLY A 62 -8.24 0.03 -19.07
CA GLY A 62 -8.18 -0.74 -20.29
C GLY A 62 -8.97 -0.05 -21.41
N THR A 63 -8.67 -0.43 -22.65
CA THR A 63 -9.37 0.05 -23.85
C THR A 63 -10.77 -0.54 -24.00
N GLU A 64 -11.05 -1.69 -23.36
CA GLU A 64 -12.35 -2.37 -23.40
C GLU A 64 -13.03 -2.41 -22.02
N LYS A 65 -12.24 -2.67 -20.96
CA LYS A 65 -12.71 -2.80 -19.58
C LYS A 65 -11.81 -2.00 -18.64
N LEU A 66 -12.34 -1.64 -17.47
CA LEU A 66 -11.51 -1.03 -16.43
C LEU A 66 -10.48 -2.04 -15.92
N VAL A 67 -9.28 -1.54 -15.61
CA VAL A 67 -8.27 -2.29 -14.88
C VAL A 67 -8.59 -2.14 -13.40
N VAL A 68 -9.35 -3.10 -12.89
CA VAL A 68 -9.73 -3.21 -11.48
C VAL A 68 -9.52 -4.63 -11.00
N SER A 69 -9.08 -4.77 -9.76
CA SER A 69 -9.12 -6.05 -9.04
C SER A 69 -10.52 -6.25 -8.44
N GLU A 70 -10.92 -7.51 -8.23
CA GLU A 70 -12.13 -7.86 -7.46
C GLU A 70 -11.69 -8.69 -6.25
N GLY A 71 -12.17 -8.35 -5.06
CA GLY A 71 -11.79 -9.06 -3.86
C GLY A 71 -12.17 -8.30 -2.60
N MET A 72 -11.29 -8.35 -1.59
CA MET A 72 -11.50 -7.72 -0.28
C MET A 72 -10.61 -6.51 0.00
N GLY A 73 -9.63 -6.20 -0.86
CA GLY A 73 -8.70 -5.10 -0.58
C GLY A 73 -7.35 -5.22 -1.27
N LEU A 74 -6.53 -4.19 -1.06
CA LEU A 74 -5.08 -4.28 -0.98
C LEU A 74 -4.38 -4.72 -2.26
N ALA A 75 -4.85 -4.20 -3.39
CA ALA A 75 -4.19 -4.38 -4.67
C ALA A 75 -2.74 -3.88 -4.63
N ALA A 76 -1.82 -4.75 -5.05
CA ALA A 76 -0.41 -4.44 -5.19
C ALA A 76 -0.02 -4.52 -6.67
N PRO A 77 0.18 -3.37 -7.35
CA PRO A 77 0.57 -3.36 -8.75
C PRO A 77 2.02 -3.85 -8.92
N ALA A 78 2.35 -4.43 -10.08
CA ALA A 78 3.72 -4.73 -10.47
C ALA A 78 3.95 -4.80 -11.99
N PHE A 79 5.20 -4.47 -12.32
CA PHE A 79 5.98 -4.64 -13.56
C PHE A 79 6.50 -6.04 -13.89
N TYR A 80 6.00 -6.79 -14.87
CA TYR A 80 6.75 -7.99 -15.33
C TYR A 80 6.39 -8.43 -16.75
N ASP A 81 7.38 -8.82 -17.56
CA ASP A 81 7.15 -9.49 -18.86
C ASP A 81 6.68 -10.93 -18.61
N TRP A 82 5.36 -11.12 -18.52
CA TRP A 82 4.77 -12.36 -18.00
C TRP A 82 4.79 -13.49 -19.01
N ASP A 83 4.67 -13.19 -20.30
CA ASP A 83 4.65 -14.19 -21.36
C ASP A 83 5.96 -14.28 -22.17
N GLY A 84 6.94 -13.44 -21.85
CA GLY A 84 8.27 -13.46 -22.45
C GLY A 84 8.31 -12.85 -23.85
N ASP A 85 7.36 -11.98 -24.19
CA ASP A 85 7.29 -11.31 -25.49
C ASP A 85 8.13 -10.01 -25.57
N GLY A 86 8.77 -9.62 -24.46
CA GLY A 86 9.57 -8.41 -24.33
C GLY A 86 8.78 -7.18 -23.87
N LEU A 87 7.45 -7.29 -23.72
CA LEU A 87 6.60 -6.21 -23.23
C LEU A 87 6.30 -6.41 -21.74
N LYS A 88 6.45 -5.36 -20.95
CA LYS A 88 6.07 -5.40 -19.53
C LYS A 88 4.54 -5.48 -19.41
N ASP A 89 4.04 -6.52 -18.76
CA ASP A 89 2.63 -6.74 -18.45
C ASP A 89 2.25 -6.23 -17.06
N LEU A 90 0.98 -5.83 -16.90
CA LEU A 90 0.46 -5.34 -15.63
C LEU A 90 0.03 -6.49 -14.75
N LEU A 91 0.69 -6.60 -13.61
CA LEU A 91 0.31 -7.51 -12.55
C LEU A 91 -0.42 -6.74 -11.45
N ILE A 92 -1.49 -7.31 -10.93
CA ILE A 92 -2.15 -6.83 -9.72
C ILE A 92 -2.29 -8.01 -8.77
N GLY A 93 -1.49 -8.02 -7.72
CA GLY A 93 -1.66 -8.96 -6.62
C GLY A 93 -2.84 -8.55 -5.73
N GLU A 94 -3.62 -9.53 -5.27
CA GLU A 94 -4.94 -9.29 -4.68
C GLU A 94 -5.10 -9.99 -3.33
N PHE A 95 -6.04 -9.48 -2.52
CA PHE A 95 -6.51 -10.12 -1.30
C PHE A 95 -7.92 -10.69 -1.51
N GLY A 96 -8.05 -12.02 -1.45
CA GLY A 96 -9.34 -12.72 -1.56
C GLY A 96 -10.03 -12.58 -2.91
N SER A 97 -9.36 -12.94 -4.02
CA SER A 97 -9.87 -12.70 -5.39
C SER A 97 -10.43 -13.93 -6.13
N GLY A 98 -10.28 -15.14 -5.61
CA GLY A 98 -11.05 -16.29 -6.07
C GLY A 98 -12.37 -16.43 -5.32
N THR A 99 -13.32 -17.20 -5.85
CA THR A 99 -14.53 -17.58 -5.10
C THR A 99 -14.81 -19.06 -5.26
N GLU A 100 -14.97 -19.78 -4.15
CA GLU A 100 -15.40 -21.18 -4.12
C GLU A 100 -16.51 -21.32 -3.07
N ASN A 101 -17.63 -21.94 -3.47
CA ASN A 101 -18.81 -22.09 -2.62
C ASN A 101 -19.30 -20.78 -1.98
N GLY A 102 -19.19 -19.67 -2.72
CA GLY A 102 -19.59 -18.33 -2.26
C GLY A 102 -18.67 -17.70 -1.21
N ARG A 103 -17.47 -18.27 -0.99
CA ARG A 103 -16.42 -17.69 -0.14
C ARG A 103 -15.25 -17.26 -0.99
N TYR A 104 -14.65 -16.12 -0.64
CA TYR A 104 -13.39 -15.74 -1.26
C TYR A 104 -12.32 -16.79 -0.95
N ILE A 105 -11.67 -17.31 -1.98
CA ILE A 105 -10.56 -18.25 -1.88
C ILE A 105 -9.36 -17.71 -2.65
N GLY A 106 -8.17 -17.99 -2.17
CA GLY A 106 -6.95 -17.61 -2.85
C GLY A 106 -6.66 -16.11 -2.82
N ASN A 107 -5.38 -15.81 -2.82
CA ASN A 107 -4.82 -14.47 -2.94
C ASN A 107 -3.97 -14.53 -4.19
N PHE A 108 -4.57 -14.16 -5.32
CA PHE A 108 -3.98 -14.38 -6.65
C PHE A 108 -3.34 -13.11 -7.20
N ILE A 109 -2.77 -13.23 -8.39
CA ILE A 109 -2.29 -12.11 -9.19
C ILE A 109 -3.06 -12.10 -10.51
N ARG A 110 -3.70 -10.98 -10.85
CA ARG A 110 -4.21 -10.74 -12.21
C ARG A 110 -3.07 -10.29 -13.11
N VAL A 111 -3.05 -10.81 -14.33
CA VAL A 111 -2.12 -10.41 -15.39
C VAL A 111 -2.94 -9.79 -16.52
N TYR A 112 -2.70 -8.52 -16.79
CA TYR A 112 -3.22 -7.81 -17.95
C TYR A 112 -2.09 -7.67 -18.97
N LYS A 113 -2.22 -8.38 -20.08
CA LYS A 113 -1.21 -8.36 -21.13
C LYS A 113 -1.11 -6.98 -21.79
N ASN A 114 0.10 -6.51 -21.99
CA ASN A 114 0.39 -5.32 -22.76
C ASN A 114 0.18 -5.61 -24.25
N SER A 115 -0.86 -5.04 -24.83
CA SER A 115 -1.16 -5.15 -26.26
C SER A 115 -0.62 -3.96 -27.08
N GLY A 116 0.11 -3.06 -26.42
CA GLY A 116 0.67 -1.84 -27.01
C GLY A 116 2.11 -2.05 -27.47
N THR A 117 2.98 -1.14 -27.03
CA THR A 117 4.42 -1.17 -27.31
C THR A 117 5.20 -0.89 -26.04
N GLU A 118 6.52 -1.11 -26.05
CA GLU A 118 7.41 -0.70 -24.95
C GLU A 118 7.25 0.79 -24.61
N ALA A 119 7.20 1.67 -25.62
CA ALA A 119 7.11 3.13 -25.42
C ALA A 119 5.71 3.63 -25.07
N LYS A 120 4.69 2.81 -25.32
CA LYS A 120 3.28 3.13 -25.06
C LYS A 120 2.53 1.85 -24.73
N PRO A 121 2.66 1.35 -23.49
CA PRO A 121 1.89 0.19 -23.08
C PRO A 121 0.38 0.47 -23.10
N GLU A 122 -0.39 -0.54 -23.50
CA GLU A 122 -1.85 -0.49 -23.56
C GLU A 122 -2.42 -1.80 -23.05
N PHE A 123 -3.53 -1.74 -22.31
CA PHE A 123 -4.22 -2.92 -21.80
C PHE A 123 -5.65 -2.95 -22.32
N THR A 124 -6.19 -4.13 -22.59
CA THR A 124 -7.63 -4.26 -22.90
C THR A 124 -8.49 -4.18 -21.64
N GLY A 125 -7.91 -4.49 -20.47
CA GLY A 125 -8.65 -4.70 -19.22
C GLY A 125 -9.14 -6.15 -19.05
N ASN A 126 -8.92 -7.02 -20.05
CA ASN A 126 -9.04 -8.45 -19.86
C ASN A 126 -7.81 -8.98 -19.12
N TYR A 127 -8.01 -9.94 -18.22
CA TYR A 127 -6.94 -10.53 -17.43
C TYR A 127 -7.04 -12.05 -17.39
N ASN A 128 -5.91 -12.68 -17.09
CA ASN A 128 -5.85 -14.05 -16.60
C ASN A 128 -5.23 -14.05 -15.20
N TYR A 129 -5.44 -15.12 -14.43
CA TYR A 129 -4.65 -15.30 -13.23
C TYR A 129 -3.25 -15.80 -13.58
N ALA A 130 -2.26 -15.28 -12.87
CA ALA A 130 -0.88 -15.74 -12.93
C ALA A 130 -0.83 -17.22 -12.53
N SER A 131 -0.51 -18.10 -13.48
CA SER A 131 -0.39 -19.53 -13.26
C SER A 131 0.97 -20.05 -13.70
N PRO A 132 1.48 -21.10 -13.04
CA PRO A 132 2.61 -21.85 -13.53
C PRO A 132 2.32 -22.46 -14.92
N PRO A 133 3.36 -22.64 -15.74
CA PRO A 133 3.30 -23.44 -16.95
C PRO A 133 2.76 -24.85 -16.70
N PHE A 134 2.07 -25.40 -17.71
CA PHE A 134 1.49 -26.75 -17.65
C PHE A 134 2.52 -27.87 -17.46
N ASP A 135 3.80 -27.64 -17.78
CA ASP A 135 4.87 -28.63 -17.66
C ASP A 135 5.64 -28.54 -16.32
N ILE A 136 5.34 -27.56 -15.48
CA ILE A 136 5.71 -27.54 -14.06
C ILE A 136 4.66 -28.35 -13.31
N LEU A 137 5.08 -29.13 -12.30
CA LEU A 137 4.20 -29.92 -11.40
C LEU A 137 3.22 -29.00 -10.66
N SER A 138 2.18 -28.63 -11.37
CA SER A 138 1.03 -27.85 -10.96
C SER A 138 -0.10 -28.35 -11.85
N ASN A 139 -1.29 -28.48 -11.31
CA ASN A 139 -2.49 -28.77 -12.10
C ASN A 139 -3.02 -27.51 -12.83
N GLY A 140 -2.17 -26.51 -13.12
CA GLY A 140 -2.57 -25.21 -13.65
C GLY A 140 -3.21 -24.26 -12.63
N THR A 141 -3.18 -24.59 -11.33
CA THR A 141 -3.69 -23.71 -10.27
C THR A 141 -2.87 -22.41 -10.22
N PRO A 142 -3.53 -21.24 -10.22
CA PRO A 142 -2.85 -19.96 -10.08
C PRO A 142 -1.93 -19.88 -8.86
N TYR A 143 -0.86 -19.09 -8.98
CA TYR A 143 -0.01 -18.77 -7.83
C TYR A 143 -0.85 -18.10 -6.76
N SER A 144 -0.79 -18.64 -5.55
CA SER A 144 -1.49 -18.13 -4.39
C SER A 144 -0.62 -18.21 -3.14
N VAL A 145 -0.96 -17.36 -2.17
CA VAL A 145 -0.34 -17.36 -0.84
C VAL A 145 -1.41 -17.44 0.23
N ASP A 146 -1.05 -18.01 1.39
CA ASP A 146 -1.96 -18.11 2.53
C ASP A 146 -2.03 -16.77 3.27
N GLN A 147 -3.16 -16.09 3.17
CA GLN A 147 -3.39 -14.80 3.83
C GLN A 147 -4.66 -14.89 4.67
N TYR A 148 -4.55 -14.53 5.94
CA TYR A 148 -5.69 -14.54 6.86
C TYR A 148 -6.55 -13.27 6.74
N CYS A 149 -5.92 -12.09 6.68
CA CYS A 149 -6.60 -10.81 6.58
C CYS A 149 -5.62 -9.79 6.02
N CYS A 150 -6.13 -8.83 5.27
CA CYS A 150 -5.63 -7.46 5.35
C CYS A 150 -4.16 -7.27 4.91
N ILE A 151 -3.72 -8.19 4.04
CA ILE A 151 -2.58 -8.11 3.13
C ILE A 151 -2.92 -8.94 1.89
N GLY A 152 -2.66 -8.42 0.70
CA GLY A 152 -2.81 -9.15 -0.57
C GLY A 152 -1.53 -9.86 -0.99
N PHE A 153 -1.54 -10.51 -2.15
CA PHE A 153 -0.30 -10.86 -2.82
C PHE A 153 0.43 -9.55 -3.18
N THR A 154 1.67 -9.36 -2.74
CA THR A 154 2.48 -8.17 -3.05
C THR A 154 3.70 -8.57 -3.88
N PRO A 155 3.55 -8.76 -5.21
CA PRO A 155 4.63 -9.28 -6.02
C PRO A 155 5.78 -8.27 -6.12
N GLN A 156 6.99 -8.76 -5.91
CA GLN A 156 8.26 -8.08 -6.19
C GLN A 156 9.11 -8.99 -7.04
N PHE A 157 9.95 -8.42 -7.91
CA PHE A 157 10.79 -9.18 -8.83
C PHE A 157 12.26 -8.84 -8.62
N ILE A 158 13.08 -9.85 -8.34
CA ILE A 158 14.53 -9.71 -8.11
C ILE A 158 15.23 -11.03 -8.39
N ASP A 159 16.43 -11.00 -8.98
CA ASP A 159 17.30 -12.18 -9.05
C ASP A 159 17.96 -12.40 -7.69
N LEU A 160 17.32 -13.21 -6.83
CA LEU A 160 17.71 -13.33 -5.43
C LEU A 160 18.86 -14.32 -5.23
N ASN A 161 18.97 -15.31 -6.11
CA ASN A 161 19.98 -16.36 -6.08
C ASN A 161 21.06 -16.17 -7.17
N ASN A 162 21.14 -14.99 -7.79
CA ASN A 162 22.13 -14.62 -8.79
C ASN A 162 22.27 -15.66 -9.92
N ASP A 163 21.13 -16.22 -10.36
CA ASP A 163 21.09 -17.23 -11.42
C ASP A 163 20.76 -16.63 -12.81
N GLY A 164 20.59 -15.31 -12.87
CA GLY A 164 20.27 -14.55 -14.06
C GLY A 164 18.77 -14.54 -14.39
N GLN A 165 17.92 -15.09 -13.53
CA GLN A 165 16.46 -15.09 -13.70
C GLN A 165 15.82 -14.38 -12.52
N LEU A 166 14.88 -13.48 -12.80
CA LEU A 166 14.14 -12.82 -11.74
C LEU A 166 13.25 -13.83 -11.03
N ASP A 167 13.29 -13.82 -9.70
CA ASP A 167 12.36 -14.51 -8.82
C ASP A 167 11.15 -13.62 -8.52
N MET A 168 10.04 -14.23 -8.13
CA MET A 168 8.88 -13.51 -7.61
C MET A 168 8.79 -13.70 -6.09
N ILE A 169 8.73 -12.58 -5.36
CA ILE A 169 8.68 -12.55 -3.91
C ILE A 169 7.40 -11.87 -3.43
N THR A 170 6.83 -12.36 -2.33
CA THR A 170 5.74 -11.68 -1.62
C THR A 170 5.83 -11.96 -0.14
N GLY A 171 5.43 -11.00 0.69
CA GLY A 171 5.26 -11.25 2.11
C GLY A 171 3.90 -11.85 2.46
N GLN A 172 3.77 -12.36 3.69
CA GLN A 172 2.58 -13.04 4.19
C GLN A 172 2.10 -12.51 5.54
N TYR A 173 0.85 -12.83 5.87
CA TYR A 173 0.17 -12.40 7.09
C TYR A 173 0.92 -12.81 8.37
N TYR A 174 1.40 -14.05 8.47
CA TYR A 174 2.10 -14.55 9.65
C TYR A 174 3.60 -14.22 9.65
N GLY A 175 4.03 -13.52 8.61
CA GLY A 175 5.33 -12.89 8.48
C GLY A 175 6.37 -13.62 7.69
N GLU A 176 6.04 -14.80 7.22
CA GLU A 176 6.80 -15.47 6.20
C GLU A 176 6.91 -14.59 4.96
N VAL A 177 7.97 -14.82 4.20
CA VAL A 177 8.13 -14.29 2.85
C VAL A 177 8.12 -15.51 1.95
N SER A 178 7.22 -15.53 0.97
CA SER A 178 7.19 -16.56 -0.06
C SER A 178 8.16 -16.23 -1.17
N TRP A 179 8.92 -17.23 -1.59
CA TRP A 179 9.85 -17.19 -2.70
C TRP A 179 9.38 -18.13 -3.80
N PHE A 180 9.07 -17.58 -4.97
CA PHE A 180 8.77 -18.33 -6.18
C PHE A 180 9.97 -18.19 -7.10
N ARG A 181 10.81 -19.22 -7.15
CA ARG A 181 12.05 -19.19 -7.93
C ARG A 181 11.79 -19.03 -9.42
N GLY A 182 12.48 -18.10 -10.05
CA GLY A 182 12.48 -17.83 -11.47
C GLY A 182 13.06 -18.99 -12.27
N SER A 183 12.54 -19.18 -13.47
CA SER A 183 13.11 -20.08 -14.46
C SER A 183 12.79 -19.59 -15.87
N LYS A 184 13.48 -20.10 -16.89
CA LYS A 184 13.20 -19.82 -18.31
C LYS A 184 11.78 -20.22 -18.72
N LYS A 185 11.10 -21.04 -17.91
CA LYS A 185 9.75 -21.47 -18.15
C LYS A 185 8.72 -20.64 -17.39
N GLY A 186 9.12 -19.80 -16.43
CA GLY A 186 8.24 -19.15 -15.46
C GLY A 186 8.66 -19.50 -14.04
N PHE A 187 7.77 -19.36 -13.06
CA PHE A 187 8.14 -19.52 -11.65
C PHE A 187 7.85 -20.93 -11.11
N LEU A 188 8.74 -21.44 -10.25
CA LEU A 188 8.52 -22.67 -9.48
C LEU A 188 7.43 -22.45 -8.41
N PRO A 189 6.84 -23.54 -7.85
CA PRO A 189 5.95 -23.43 -6.70
C PRO A 189 6.62 -22.68 -5.53
N GLY A 190 5.83 -21.86 -4.84
CA GLY A 190 6.33 -21.02 -3.77
C GLY A 190 6.85 -21.82 -2.57
N GLU A 191 7.99 -21.43 -2.05
CA GLU A 191 8.56 -21.92 -0.80
C GLU A 191 8.73 -20.78 0.21
N THR A 192 8.96 -21.11 1.48
CA THR A 192 9.27 -20.07 2.48
C THR A 192 10.73 -19.64 2.32
N LEU A 193 10.95 -18.34 2.22
CA LEU A 193 12.29 -17.77 2.13
C LEU A 193 13.12 -18.15 3.37
N PRO A 194 14.32 -18.74 3.22
CA PRO A 194 15.12 -19.22 4.35
C PRO A 194 15.53 -18.10 5.31
N GLN A 195 15.29 -18.29 6.61
CA GLN A 195 15.73 -17.36 7.65
C GLN A 195 16.48 -18.09 8.77
N THR A 196 17.57 -17.52 9.28
CA THR A 196 18.47 -18.18 10.24
C THR A 196 17.90 -18.29 11.66
N SER A 197 16.81 -17.59 12.00
CA SER A 197 16.26 -17.65 13.36
C SER A 197 14.76 -17.39 13.46
N PRO A 198 14.02 -18.32 14.07
CA PRO A 198 12.75 -18.04 14.74
C PRO A 198 12.83 -18.10 16.28
N ALA A 199 14.00 -18.26 16.92
CA ALA A 199 14.00 -18.77 18.30
C ALA A 199 13.66 -17.76 19.42
N GLU A 200 13.94 -16.47 19.27
CA GLU A 200 13.59 -15.45 20.28
C GLU A 200 12.63 -14.41 19.71
N GLY A 201 11.38 -14.42 20.20
CA GLY A 201 10.36 -13.44 19.81
C GLY A 201 9.52 -13.81 18.58
N ASP A 202 9.69 -15.01 18.00
CA ASP A 202 8.73 -15.53 17.03
C ASP A 202 7.41 -15.88 17.75
N PRO A 203 6.30 -15.20 17.43
CA PRO A 203 5.01 -15.49 18.05
C PRO A 203 4.48 -16.90 17.78
N ARG A 204 5.00 -17.61 16.78
CA ARG A 204 4.63 -18.99 16.45
C ARG A 204 5.21 -20.00 17.45
N ASN A 205 6.31 -19.66 18.13
CA ASN A 205 7.04 -20.56 19.03
C ASN A 205 6.54 -20.56 20.48
N GLY A 206 5.56 -19.72 20.82
CA GLY A 206 4.90 -19.71 22.12
C GLY A 206 3.41 -20.04 22.01
N GLN A 207 2.88 -20.90 22.90
CA GLN A 207 1.42 -21.00 23.10
C GLN A 207 0.90 -19.70 23.74
N ILE A 208 0.72 -18.62 22.97
CA ILE A 208 0.38 -17.31 23.55
C ILE A 208 -0.87 -16.72 22.92
N ARG A 209 -1.99 -16.92 23.64
CA ARG A 209 -3.26 -16.19 23.52
C ARG A 209 -3.17 -14.75 24.06
N LYS A 210 -2.12 -13.97 23.71
CA LYS A 210 -2.10 -12.52 23.97
C LYS A 210 -2.09 -11.76 22.64
N LYS A 211 -3.27 -11.78 22.00
CA LYS A 211 -3.71 -11.04 20.80
C LYS A 211 -2.66 -10.92 19.68
N ALA A 212 -2.94 -11.65 18.59
CA ALA A 212 -2.15 -11.74 17.35
C ALA A 212 -1.51 -10.43 16.86
N HIS A 213 -2.18 -9.29 16.99
CA HIS A 213 -1.89 -8.03 16.30
C HIS A 213 -0.60 -7.29 16.73
N GLN A 214 0.23 -7.82 17.62
CA GLN A 214 1.39 -7.12 18.21
C GLN A 214 2.72 -7.84 18.01
N TYR A 215 2.78 -8.72 17.03
CA TYR A 215 3.93 -9.59 16.88
C TYR A 215 4.87 -9.13 15.76
N TYR A 216 6.16 -9.24 16.05
CA TYR A 216 7.35 -8.91 15.25
C TYR A 216 7.37 -9.43 13.79
N TRP A 217 6.37 -10.22 13.38
CA TRP A 217 6.26 -10.85 12.08
C TRP A 217 4.98 -10.50 11.31
N LEU A 218 3.91 -9.99 11.92
CA LEU A 218 2.63 -9.92 11.18
C LEU A 218 2.63 -8.90 10.04
N TYR A 219 1.88 -9.25 8.99
CA TYR A 219 1.66 -8.45 7.78
C TYR A 219 2.95 -8.12 7.05
N SER A 220 3.86 -9.10 6.94
CA SER A 220 5.13 -8.84 6.27
C SER A 220 4.88 -8.46 4.82
N SER A 221 5.39 -7.31 4.44
CA SER A 221 5.67 -6.91 3.06
C SER A 221 7.18 -7.01 2.85
N ALA A 222 7.63 -7.28 1.63
CA ALA A 222 9.03 -7.49 1.34
C ALA A 222 9.48 -6.56 0.22
N SER A 223 10.70 -6.05 0.32
CA SER A 223 11.44 -5.41 -0.76
C SER A 223 12.92 -5.67 -0.52
N PHE A 224 13.78 -5.45 -1.51
CA PHE A 224 15.16 -5.90 -1.47
C PHE A 224 16.14 -4.86 -2.00
N GLY A 225 17.36 -4.88 -1.49
CA GLY A 225 18.47 -4.12 -2.02
C GLY A 225 19.73 -4.32 -1.19
N ASP A 226 20.90 -4.05 -1.78
CA ASP A 226 22.19 -4.18 -1.08
C ASP A 226 22.40 -2.98 -0.13
N LEU A 227 21.90 -3.11 1.09
CA LEU A 227 21.92 -2.06 2.12
C LEU A 227 23.16 -2.14 3.00
N THR A 228 23.82 -3.31 3.01
CA THR A 228 25.08 -3.53 3.71
C THR A 228 26.30 -3.18 2.85
N GLY A 229 26.14 -3.06 1.53
CA GLY A 229 27.20 -2.81 0.56
C GLY A 229 28.10 -4.04 0.33
N ASP A 230 27.57 -5.24 0.59
CA ASP A 230 28.31 -6.50 0.49
C ASP A 230 28.07 -7.26 -0.82
N GLY A 231 27.32 -6.65 -1.74
CA GLY A 231 26.99 -7.19 -3.06
C GLY A 231 25.81 -8.16 -3.06
N LYS A 232 25.20 -8.46 -1.90
CA LYS A 232 24.02 -9.32 -1.81
C LYS A 232 22.77 -8.50 -1.53
N PRO A 233 21.62 -8.83 -2.13
CA PRO A 233 20.36 -8.18 -1.79
C PRO A 233 19.96 -8.53 -0.36
N ASP A 234 19.88 -7.51 0.50
CA ASP A 234 19.29 -7.60 1.82
C ASP A 234 17.77 -7.43 1.75
N LEU A 235 17.05 -8.03 2.71
CA LEU A 235 15.59 -7.99 2.77
C LEU A 235 15.15 -6.82 3.65
N VAL A 236 14.38 -5.90 3.10
CA VAL A 236 13.62 -4.89 3.85
C VAL A 236 12.19 -5.38 4.05
N VAL A 237 11.78 -5.47 5.31
CA VAL A 237 10.46 -5.93 5.71
C VAL A 237 9.67 -4.80 6.35
N GLY A 238 8.46 -4.55 5.86
CA GLY A 238 7.46 -3.77 6.57
C GLY A 238 6.37 -4.68 7.13
N GLY A 239 5.58 -4.17 8.06
CA GLY A 239 4.43 -4.87 8.62
C GLY A 239 3.82 -4.06 9.75
N ILE A 240 3.26 -4.72 10.76
CA ILE A 240 2.89 -4.02 12.00
C ILE A 240 4.14 -3.79 12.83
N MET A 241 4.23 -2.61 13.45
CA MET A 241 5.21 -2.20 14.45
C MET A 241 6.57 -1.71 13.97
N ALA A 242 7.07 -2.19 12.82
CA ALA A 242 8.38 -1.77 12.35
C ALA A 242 8.63 -1.90 10.85
N LEU A 243 9.52 -1.03 10.38
CA LEU A 243 10.35 -1.25 9.20
C LEU A 243 11.68 -1.87 9.64
N CYS A 244 12.04 -2.99 9.05
CA CYS A 244 13.21 -3.76 9.45
C CYS A 244 14.10 -4.13 8.27
N LEU A 245 15.40 -4.22 8.53
CA LEU A 245 16.40 -4.85 7.68
C LEU A 245 16.64 -6.28 8.17
N SER A 246 16.61 -7.24 7.27
CA SER A 246 17.16 -8.58 7.49
C SER A 246 18.30 -8.79 6.51
N LYS A 247 19.51 -8.89 7.06
CA LYS A 247 20.72 -9.03 6.25
C LYS A 247 20.76 -10.37 5.54
N ASN A 248 21.20 -10.40 4.29
CA ASN A 248 21.48 -11.65 3.60
C ASN A 248 22.82 -12.22 4.10
N VAL A 249 22.73 -13.21 4.98
CA VAL A 249 23.87 -13.91 5.57
C VAL A 249 24.19 -15.21 4.83
N GLY A 250 23.44 -15.52 3.77
CA GLY A 250 23.66 -16.66 2.90
C GLY A 250 24.76 -16.43 1.86
N ARG A 251 24.78 -17.31 0.86
CA ARG A 251 25.65 -17.20 -0.32
C ARG A 251 24.84 -16.60 -1.47
N ASP A 252 25.50 -16.04 -2.47
CA ASP A 252 24.85 -15.45 -3.64
C ASP A 252 23.86 -16.42 -4.30
N SER A 253 24.23 -17.70 -4.42
CA SER A 253 23.38 -18.75 -5.02
C SER A 253 22.34 -19.37 -4.08
N GLU A 254 22.44 -19.08 -2.78
CA GLU A 254 21.63 -19.69 -1.73
C GLU A 254 21.39 -18.62 -0.64
N PRO A 255 20.48 -17.67 -0.92
CA PRO A 255 20.21 -16.56 -0.02
C PRO A 255 19.61 -17.08 1.29
N GLN A 256 20.05 -16.49 2.40
CA GLN A 256 19.56 -16.81 3.73
C GLN A 256 19.52 -15.55 4.57
N PHE A 257 18.39 -15.26 5.19
CA PHE A 257 18.16 -13.97 5.85
C PHE A 257 18.32 -14.06 7.36
N GLY A 258 19.00 -13.07 7.93
CA GLY A 258 19.29 -12.96 9.35
C GLY A 258 18.07 -12.58 10.20
N LYS A 259 18.38 -12.10 11.41
CA LYS A 259 17.38 -11.46 12.27
C LYS A 259 16.95 -10.13 11.63
N ARG A 260 15.65 -9.79 11.75
CA ARG A 260 15.12 -8.49 11.38
C ARG A 260 15.49 -7.46 12.45
N GLU A 261 16.28 -6.48 12.08
CA GLU A 261 16.69 -5.36 12.92
C GLU A 261 15.97 -4.10 12.45
N MET A 262 15.55 -3.23 13.37
CA MET A 262 14.88 -1.99 12.97
C MET A 262 15.78 -1.16 12.07
N LEU A 263 15.19 -0.57 11.04
CA LEU A 263 15.85 0.49 10.30
C LEU A 263 15.95 1.74 11.16
N LEU A 264 17.10 2.41 11.08
CA LEU A 264 17.48 3.50 11.97
C LEU A 264 17.76 4.79 11.21
N ASP A 265 17.51 5.90 11.89
CA ASP A 265 17.95 7.23 11.48
C ASP A 265 19.44 7.49 11.79
N PRO A 266 20.05 8.58 11.29
CA PRO A 266 21.45 8.90 11.58
C PRO A 266 21.78 9.09 13.07
N ALA A 267 20.78 9.37 13.91
CA ALA A 267 20.93 9.48 15.36
C ALA A 267 20.79 8.12 16.08
N GLY A 268 20.47 7.05 15.35
CA GLY A 268 20.31 5.70 15.88
C GLY A 268 18.91 5.39 16.43
N ASN A 269 17.91 6.23 16.15
CA ASN A 269 16.53 5.96 16.53
C ASN A 269 15.79 5.18 15.43
N PRO A 270 14.79 4.35 15.76
CA PRO A 270 13.92 3.73 14.76
C PRO A 270 13.25 4.76 13.84
N LEU A 271 13.13 4.43 12.56
CA LEU A 271 12.43 5.27 11.58
C LEU A 271 10.96 5.43 11.91
N LYS A 272 10.42 6.64 11.80
CA LYS A 272 8.99 6.90 12.04
C LYS A 272 8.27 7.28 10.75
N VAL A 273 7.11 6.67 10.55
CA VAL A 273 6.16 6.99 9.47
C VAL A 273 4.99 7.84 10.01
N HIS A 274 4.69 7.76 11.31
CA HIS A 274 3.61 8.51 11.96
C HIS A 274 4.05 8.98 13.35
N GLU A 275 3.77 10.25 13.65
CA GLU A 275 3.91 10.78 15.00
C GLU A 275 2.53 10.75 15.69
N PHE A 276 2.42 9.91 16.72
CA PHE A 276 1.17 9.72 17.42
C PHE A 276 0.72 10.99 18.16
N THR A 277 -0.54 11.35 17.95
CA THR A 277 -1.21 12.40 18.71
C THR A 277 -1.40 11.96 20.17
N GLN A 278 -1.63 12.92 21.07
CA GLN A 278 -1.91 12.62 22.48
C GLN A 278 -3.16 11.73 22.65
N GLU A 279 -4.14 11.87 21.77
CA GLU A 279 -5.36 11.06 21.75
C GLU A 279 -5.07 9.61 21.36
N GLU A 280 -4.18 9.39 20.38
CA GLU A 280 -3.72 8.06 20.00
C GLU A 280 -2.83 7.43 21.07
N LEU A 281 -1.95 8.21 21.69
CA LEU A 281 -1.14 7.72 22.83
C LEU A 281 -2.02 7.30 24.01
N LYS A 282 -3.11 8.04 24.28
CA LYS A 282 -4.08 7.66 25.30
C LYS A 282 -4.76 6.32 24.99
N TYR A 283 -5.06 6.03 23.72
CA TYR A 283 -5.62 4.72 23.33
C TYR A 283 -4.71 3.57 23.76
N TYR A 284 -3.40 3.71 23.55
CA TYR A 284 -2.41 2.72 23.96
C TYR A 284 -2.27 2.65 25.47
N GLU A 285 -2.21 3.77 26.18
CA GLU A 285 -2.09 3.77 27.64
C GLU A 285 -3.32 3.12 28.30
N ASP A 286 -4.54 3.44 27.83
CA ASP A 286 -5.79 2.83 28.32
C ASP A 286 -5.85 1.31 28.09
N ARG A 287 -5.06 0.78 27.13
CA ARG A 287 -5.02 -0.64 26.74
C ARG A 287 -3.68 -1.31 27.01
N LYS A 288 -2.78 -0.65 27.74
CA LYS A 288 -1.45 -1.17 28.07
C LYS A 288 -1.51 -2.48 28.85
N SER A 289 -2.51 -2.63 29.72
CA SER A 289 -2.79 -3.88 30.45
C SER A 289 -3.17 -5.06 29.53
N LEU A 290 -3.64 -4.76 28.32
CA LEU A 290 -3.95 -5.74 27.27
C LEU A 290 -2.75 -5.99 26.34
N GLY A 291 -1.58 -5.40 26.60
CA GLY A 291 -0.35 -5.54 25.83
C GLY A 291 -0.16 -4.51 24.71
N TYR A 292 -1.14 -3.63 24.47
CA TYR A 292 -1.04 -2.63 23.41
C TYR A 292 0.03 -1.60 23.73
N ILE A 293 1.02 -1.49 22.84
CA ILE A 293 2.04 -0.46 22.86
C ILE A 293 2.04 0.26 21.51
N PRO A 294 2.33 1.57 21.48
CA PRO A 294 2.53 2.26 20.22
C PRO A 294 3.64 1.58 19.42
N PRO A 295 3.46 1.38 18.10
CA PRO A 295 4.52 0.87 17.25
C PRO A 295 5.74 1.79 17.35
N LEU A 296 6.93 1.17 17.45
CA LEU A 296 8.20 1.89 17.59
C LEU A 296 8.61 2.54 16.26
N SER A 297 8.15 1.98 15.16
CA SER A 297 8.35 2.49 13.81
C SER A 297 7.03 2.41 13.03
N GLY A 298 6.54 3.58 12.61
CA GLY A 298 5.38 3.75 11.73
C GLY A 298 3.99 3.45 12.31
N ASN A 299 3.08 2.93 11.46
CA ASN A 299 1.70 2.56 11.79
C ASN A 299 1.43 1.08 11.41
N ASP A 300 0.19 0.69 11.09
CA ASP A 300 -0.12 -0.68 10.63
C ASP A 300 0.08 -0.84 9.10
N GLU A 301 0.31 -2.08 8.66
CA GLU A 301 0.36 -2.47 7.25
C GLU A 301 1.43 -1.71 6.40
N LEU A 302 2.61 -1.45 6.97
CA LEU A 302 3.70 -0.79 6.26
C LEU A 302 4.16 -1.63 5.05
N SER A 303 4.36 -0.97 3.90
CA SER A 303 4.93 -1.58 2.70
C SER A 303 6.11 -0.77 2.19
N PRO A 304 7.36 -1.24 2.38
CA PRO A 304 8.53 -0.59 1.83
C PRO A 304 8.71 -0.97 0.36
N TYR A 305 9.31 -0.06 -0.39
CA TYR A 305 9.85 -0.30 -1.72
C TYR A 305 11.24 0.34 -1.76
N VAL A 306 12.27 -0.50 -1.89
CA VAL A 306 13.67 -0.10 -1.95
C VAL A 306 14.01 0.32 -3.37
N VAL A 307 14.53 1.53 -3.55
CA VAL A 307 14.87 2.09 -4.86
C VAL A 307 15.83 3.27 -4.70
N ASP A 308 16.77 3.47 -5.62
CA ASP A 308 17.48 4.74 -5.74
C ASP A 308 16.54 5.76 -6.41
N TRP A 309 15.74 6.46 -5.60
CA TRP A 309 14.68 7.33 -6.11
C TRP A 309 15.22 8.68 -6.56
N ASP A 310 16.24 9.19 -5.85
CA ASP A 310 16.84 10.48 -6.14
C ASP A 310 18.09 10.42 -7.04
N GLY A 311 18.52 9.22 -7.43
CA GLY A 311 19.57 8.99 -8.41
C GLY A 311 20.97 9.30 -7.88
N ASP A 312 21.15 9.34 -6.56
CA ASP A 312 22.44 9.59 -5.93
C ASP A 312 23.30 8.33 -5.73
N GLY A 313 22.75 7.16 -6.09
CA GLY A 313 23.40 5.85 -5.99
C GLY A 313 23.22 5.17 -4.63
N ALA A 314 22.64 5.85 -3.64
CA ALA A 314 22.23 5.26 -2.37
C ALA A 314 20.77 4.79 -2.48
N LEU A 315 20.48 3.58 -2.02
CA LEU A 315 19.11 3.06 -1.98
C LEU A 315 18.24 3.81 -0.95
N ASP A 316 17.15 4.41 -1.42
CA ASP A 316 16.11 5.03 -0.61
C ASP A 316 14.97 4.05 -0.29
N LEU A 317 13.99 4.52 0.49
CA LEU A 317 12.71 3.82 0.66
C LEU A 317 11.54 4.71 0.27
N LEU A 318 10.65 4.15 -0.53
CA LEU A 318 9.26 4.60 -0.63
C LEU A 318 8.41 3.69 0.26
N VAL A 319 7.79 4.25 1.29
CA VAL A 319 7.01 3.49 2.27
C VAL A 319 5.56 3.89 2.18
N THR A 320 4.67 2.91 1.97
CA THR A 320 3.24 3.10 2.17
C THR A 320 2.78 2.57 3.52
N ASN A 321 1.57 2.96 3.90
CA ASN A 321 1.01 2.75 5.21
C ASN A 321 -0.52 2.55 5.09
N THR A 322 -1.26 2.31 6.18
CA THR A 322 -2.74 2.11 6.06
C THR A 322 -3.50 3.22 5.33
N TYR A 323 -3.07 4.48 5.42
CA TYR A 323 -3.72 5.64 4.79
C TYR A 323 -5.19 5.85 5.17
N ARG A 324 -5.55 5.60 6.43
CA ARG A 324 -6.95 5.67 6.92
C ARG A 324 -7.27 6.89 7.77
N ASN A 325 -6.25 7.58 8.28
CA ASN A 325 -6.35 8.68 9.23
C ASN A 325 -5.65 9.94 8.72
N LYS A 326 -6.17 11.11 9.10
CA LYS A 326 -5.52 12.39 8.82
C LYS A 326 -4.12 12.43 9.44
N GLY A 327 -3.17 12.98 8.70
CA GLY A 327 -1.76 13.07 9.10
C GLY A 327 -0.87 12.01 8.46
N LEU A 328 -1.45 10.93 7.92
CA LEU A 328 -0.71 9.93 7.15
C LEU A 328 -0.55 10.38 5.69
N ALA A 329 0.67 10.23 5.16
CA ALA A 329 0.93 10.38 3.74
C ALA A 329 0.49 9.12 2.97
N THR A 330 0.27 9.25 1.65
CA THR A 330 0.04 8.08 0.79
C THR A 330 1.34 7.31 0.56
N VAL A 331 2.44 8.04 0.36
CA VAL A 331 3.80 7.52 0.18
C VAL A 331 4.75 8.43 0.94
N ASP A 332 5.54 7.85 1.84
CA ASP A 332 6.61 8.51 2.59
C ASP A 332 7.95 8.17 1.93
N PHE A 333 8.79 9.19 1.71
CA PHE A 333 10.14 9.05 1.19
C PHE A 333 11.17 9.14 2.32
N PHE A 334 12.02 8.12 2.42
CA PHE A 334 13.15 8.06 3.34
C PHE A 334 14.46 8.05 2.56
N LYS A 335 15.24 9.12 2.67
CA LYS A 335 16.53 9.24 1.98
C LYS A 335 17.58 8.30 2.61
N GLY A 336 18.17 7.42 1.82
CA GLY A 336 19.30 6.59 2.19
C GLY A 336 20.58 7.40 2.39
N VAL A 337 21.33 7.12 3.45
CA VAL A 337 22.60 7.81 3.73
C VAL A 337 23.62 6.86 4.35
N HIS A 338 24.86 6.94 3.87
CA HIS A 338 26.00 6.30 4.52
C HIS A 338 26.49 7.14 5.69
N THR A 339 26.56 6.53 6.87
CA THR A 339 27.10 7.16 8.09
C THR A 339 28.29 6.37 8.61
N GLN A 340 29.03 6.94 9.58
CA GLN A 340 30.11 6.22 10.28
C GLN A 340 29.61 4.96 11.01
N ASN A 341 28.32 4.89 11.32
CA ASN A 341 27.69 3.75 12.01
C ASN A 341 26.99 2.79 11.03
N GLY A 342 27.24 2.92 9.72
CA GLY A 342 26.63 2.12 8.65
C GLY A 342 25.50 2.85 7.92
N TYR A 343 24.78 2.10 7.10
CA TYR A 343 23.67 2.62 6.31
C TYR A 343 22.48 3.04 7.18
N ARG A 344 21.92 4.21 6.91
CA ARG A 344 20.82 4.83 7.67
C ARG A 344 19.85 5.50 6.72
N PHE A 345 18.70 5.91 7.25
CA PHE A 345 17.71 6.65 6.50
C PHE A 345 17.33 7.94 7.22
N GLN A 346 17.26 9.06 6.51
CA GLN A 346 16.71 10.29 7.07
C GLN A 346 15.22 10.10 7.41
N GLN A 347 14.70 10.88 8.38
CA GLN A 347 13.28 10.82 8.73
C GLN A 347 12.41 11.19 7.52
N ALA A 348 11.25 10.56 7.43
CA ALA A 348 10.39 10.65 6.25
C ALA A 348 9.93 12.08 5.95
N VAL A 349 9.80 12.33 4.65
CA VAL A 349 8.98 13.42 4.10
C VAL A 349 7.91 12.81 3.19
N PRO A 350 6.68 13.34 3.16
CA PRO A 350 5.67 12.84 2.23
C PRO A 350 6.13 13.11 0.79
N LEU A 351 6.01 12.14 -0.11
CA LEU A 351 6.40 12.35 -1.52
C LEU A 351 5.51 13.41 -2.19
N PHE A 352 4.24 13.47 -1.79
CA PHE A 352 3.28 14.48 -2.18
C PHE A 352 2.15 14.60 -1.14
N ILE A 353 1.51 15.77 -1.10
CA ILE A 353 0.33 16.04 -0.29
C ILE A 353 -0.76 16.75 -1.11
N ALA A 354 -2.02 16.64 -0.70
CA ALA A 354 -3.09 17.42 -1.30
C ALA A 354 -3.05 18.87 -0.79
N LYS A 355 -3.07 19.86 -1.70
CA LYS A 355 -3.06 21.29 -1.33
C LYS A 355 -4.29 21.73 -0.53
N ASN A 356 -5.38 20.96 -0.61
CA ASN A 356 -6.62 21.24 0.12
C ASN A 356 -6.67 20.62 1.53
N ASN A 357 -5.56 20.07 2.04
CA ASN A 357 -5.46 19.39 3.34
C ASN A 357 -6.38 18.16 3.51
N GLY A 358 -6.91 17.63 2.39
CA GLY A 358 -7.66 16.38 2.35
C GLY A 358 -6.77 15.19 1.96
N LYS A 359 -7.39 14.12 1.48
CA LYS A 359 -6.67 12.99 0.90
C LYS A 359 -6.10 13.36 -0.48
N ALA A 360 -4.85 12.99 -0.72
CA ALA A 360 -4.22 13.02 -2.05
C ALA A 360 -4.82 11.95 -2.97
N PHE A 361 -5.17 10.79 -2.41
CA PHE A 361 -5.70 9.63 -3.15
C PHE A 361 -7.02 9.13 -2.56
N PRO A 362 -7.94 8.58 -3.37
CA PRO A 362 -9.10 7.91 -2.82
C PRO A 362 -8.68 6.59 -2.16
N GLY A 363 -9.48 6.12 -1.20
CA GLY A 363 -9.31 4.79 -0.63
C GLY A 363 -8.19 4.67 0.41
N SER A 364 -7.75 3.45 0.71
CA SER A 364 -6.77 3.15 1.75
C SER A 364 -5.90 1.93 1.39
N GLY A 365 -4.91 1.66 2.24
CA GLY A 365 -3.93 0.59 2.06
C GLY A 365 -3.14 0.70 0.75
N PRO A 366 -2.57 1.87 0.40
CA PRO A 366 -1.79 2.01 -0.82
C PRO A 366 -0.64 1.01 -0.90
N ARG A 367 -0.30 0.59 -2.11
CA ARG A 367 0.91 -0.18 -2.44
C ARG A 367 1.56 0.43 -3.66
N VAL A 368 2.88 0.49 -3.67
CA VAL A 368 3.65 1.13 -4.74
C VAL A 368 4.48 0.13 -5.52
N PHE A 369 4.72 0.47 -6.77
CA PHE A 369 5.73 -0.16 -7.61
C PHE A 369 6.41 0.92 -8.45
N VAL A 370 7.74 0.82 -8.59
CA VAL A 370 8.53 1.76 -9.38
C VAL A 370 9.08 1.05 -10.60
N THR A 371 8.94 1.65 -11.76
CA THR A 371 9.48 1.11 -13.01
C THR A 371 9.50 2.21 -14.07
N ASP A 372 10.49 2.21 -14.95
CA ASP A 372 10.41 2.93 -16.22
C ASP A 372 9.38 2.20 -17.10
N TRP A 373 8.15 2.67 -17.08
CA TRP A 373 7.01 2.01 -17.70
C TRP A 373 7.08 1.99 -19.22
N ASN A 374 7.43 3.14 -19.76
CA ASN A 374 7.39 3.49 -21.16
C ASN A 374 8.79 3.53 -21.79
N ASN A 375 9.77 2.91 -21.13
CA ASN A 375 11.16 2.85 -21.57
C ASN A 375 11.71 4.24 -21.97
N ASP A 376 11.33 5.30 -21.24
CA ASP A 376 11.80 6.67 -21.50
C ASP A 376 13.06 7.05 -20.70
N GLY A 377 13.58 6.09 -19.93
CA GLY A 377 14.78 6.21 -19.12
C GLY A 377 14.52 6.82 -17.73
N VAL A 378 13.27 7.08 -17.36
CA VAL A 378 12.93 7.66 -16.05
C VAL A 378 11.89 6.79 -15.34
N ASN A 379 12.13 6.52 -14.06
CA ASN A 379 11.21 5.73 -13.26
C ASN A 379 9.86 6.43 -13.04
N ASP A 380 8.78 5.72 -13.32
CA ASP A 380 7.41 6.06 -12.95
C ASP A 380 7.02 5.47 -11.59
N LEU A 381 6.03 6.08 -10.96
CA LEU A 381 5.42 5.56 -9.74
C LEU A 381 4.01 5.04 -10.04
N LEU A 382 3.78 3.77 -9.68
CA LEU A 382 2.46 3.17 -9.69
C LEU A 382 1.94 3.05 -8.28
N ILE A 383 0.65 3.35 -8.10
CA ILE A 383 -0.02 3.20 -6.80
C ILE A 383 -1.31 2.42 -6.98
N GLY A 384 -1.43 1.29 -6.28
CA GLY A 384 -2.70 0.59 -6.05
C GLY A 384 -3.35 1.09 -4.77
N THR A 385 -4.67 1.31 -4.77
CA THR A 385 -5.43 1.73 -3.57
C THR A 385 -6.76 0.98 -3.48
N SER A 386 -7.22 0.73 -2.24
CA SER A 386 -8.51 0.09 -1.94
C SER A 386 -9.59 1.15 -1.83
N VAL A 387 -10.50 1.25 -2.81
CA VAL A 387 -11.60 2.22 -2.74
C VAL A 387 -12.86 1.61 -2.15
N GLN A 388 -13.69 2.45 -1.53
CA GLN A 388 -14.95 2.01 -0.95
C GLN A 388 -16.04 1.95 -2.01
N THR A 389 -16.75 0.83 -2.05
CA THR A 389 -17.92 0.64 -2.90
C THR A 389 -19.19 0.41 -2.07
N VAL A 390 -20.33 0.77 -2.65
CA VAL A 390 -21.67 0.45 -2.12
C VAL A 390 -22.41 -0.30 -3.20
N ARG A 391 -22.71 -1.59 -2.95
CA ARG A 391 -23.33 -2.49 -3.92
C ARG A 391 -22.52 -2.63 -5.22
N GLY A 392 -21.18 -2.61 -5.11
CA GLY A 392 -20.28 -2.71 -6.25
C GLY A 392 -20.09 -1.40 -7.02
N GLU A 393 -20.66 -0.28 -6.57
CA GLU A 393 -20.42 1.03 -7.20
C GLU A 393 -19.49 1.88 -6.35
N PHE A 394 -18.51 2.52 -6.98
CA PHE A 394 -17.60 3.48 -6.32
C PHE A 394 -18.36 4.53 -5.50
N ASN A 395 -18.01 4.63 -4.21
CA ASN A 395 -18.57 5.62 -3.32
C ASN A 395 -17.57 6.77 -3.10
N SER A 396 -17.82 7.88 -3.80
CA SER A 396 -17.02 9.11 -3.71
C SER A 396 -16.85 9.62 -2.28
N TYR A 397 -17.95 9.67 -1.50
CA TYR A 397 -17.92 10.21 -0.16
C TYR A 397 -17.02 9.39 0.76
N LEU A 398 -17.18 8.06 0.76
CA LEU A 398 -16.38 7.18 1.62
C LEU A 398 -14.91 7.15 1.17
N SER A 399 -14.67 7.11 -0.14
CA SER A 399 -13.31 6.98 -0.70
C SER A 399 -12.45 8.22 -0.49
N TRP A 400 -13.02 9.41 -0.60
CA TRP A 400 -12.29 10.68 -0.47
C TRP A 400 -12.23 11.24 0.96
N ASN A 401 -12.86 10.56 1.92
CA ASN A 401 -12.81 10.93 3.33
C ASN A 401 -11.97 9.96 4.15
N TRP A 402 -11.51 10.42 5.33
CA TRP A 402 -10.80 9.57 6.29
C TRP A 402 -11.77 8.58 6.94
N GLU A 403 -11.37 7.32 7.01
CA GLU A 403 -12.25 6.22 7.43
C GLU A 403 -12.66 6.35 8.91
N LYS A 404 -11.75 6.83 9.75
CA LYS A 404 -11.98 7.08 11.18
C LYS A 404 -13.00 8.19 11.44
N ASP A 405 -12.95 9.28 10.66
CA ASP A 405 -13.86 10.42 10.82
C ASP A 405 -15.33 10.06 10.51
N HIS A 406 -15.54 8.94 9.80
CA HIS A 406 -16.84 8.55 9.25
C HIS A 406 -17.35 7.22 9.79
N GLY A 407 -16.68 6.65 10.80
CA GLY A 407 -17.12 5.44 11.49
C GLY A 407 -17.14 4.18 10.61
N ILE A 408 -16.42 4.20 9.48
CA ILE A 408 -16.12 2.98 8.70
C ILE A 408 -15.32 2.02 9.58
N ILE A 409 -14.42 2.58 10.39
CA ILE A 409 -13.66 1.87 11.41
C ILE A 409 -14.05 2.43 12.79
N LYS A 410 -14.39 1.53 13.72
CA LYS A 410 -14.77 1.89 15.11
C LYS A 410 -13.61 1.85 16.09
N ASP A 411 -12.53 1.15 15.76
CA ASP A 411 -11.32 1.06 16.56
C ASP A 411 -10.13 1.35 15.66
N PRO A 412 -9.28 2.35 15.97
CA PRO A 412 -8.21 2.81 15.06
C PRO A 412 -7.24 1.71 14.59
N PHE A 413 -7.22 0.55 15.26
CA PHE A 413 -6.33 -0.58 14.97
C PHE A 413 -7.07 -1.94 14.85
N ILE A 414 -8.41 -1.98 14.94
CA ILE A 414 -9.20 -3.19 14.68
C ILE A 414 -10.04 -2.99 13.43
N LEU A 415 -9.81 -3.85 12.46
CA LEU A 415 -10.62 -4.05 11.27
C LEU A 415 -12.01 -4.59 11.66
N SER A 416 -12.86 -3.72 12.21
CA SER A 416 -14.28 -4.03 12.39
C SER A 416 -14.99 -3.79 11.06
N PHE A 417 -14.86 -4.71 10.11
CA PHE A 417 -15.62 -4.65 8.87
C PHE A 417 -17.11 -4.91 9.17
N ASP A 418 -17.93 -3.87 9.15
CA ASP A 418 -19.38 -4.07 8.99
C ASP A 418 -19.65 -4.34 7.50
N LEU A 419 -19.40 -5.58 7.07
CA LEU A 419 -19.63 -6.08 5.70
C LEU A 419 -21.10 -5.91 5.26
N SER A 420 -22.02 -5.59 6.18
CA SER A 420 -23.45 -5.41 5.85
C SER A 420 -23.78 -4.06 5.20
N LYS A 421 -22.86 -3.08 5.21
CA LYS A 421 -23.14 -1.71 4.73
C LYS A 421 -22.20 -1.18 3.65
N THR A 422 -20.99 -1.71 3.55
CA THR A 422 -19.94 -1.24 2.62
C THR A 422 -19.03 -2.41 2.27
N LYS A 423 -18.64 -2.53 1.00
CA LYS A 423 -17.67 -3.52 0.54
C LYS A 423 -16.44 -2.77 0.00
N MET A 424 -15.23 -3.27 0.26
CA MET A 424 -14.00 -2.75 -0.34
C MET A 424 -13.65 -3.69 -1.48
N ASP A 425 -14.08 -3.35 -2.69
CA ASP A 425 -14.15 -4.33 -3.78
C ASP A 425 -13.27 -4.00 -4.97
N GLU A 426 -13.06 -2.71 -5.21
CA GLU A 426 -12.51 -2.22 -6.45
C GLU A 426 -11.22 -1.45 -6.18
N PHE A 427 -10.29 -1.57 -7.12
CA PHE A 427 -8.95 -1.02 -7.01
C PHE A 427 -8.63 -0.25 -8.26
N PHE A 428 -7.86 0.80 -8.08
CA PHE A 428 -7.37 1.59 -9.19
C PHE A 428 -5.86 1.66 -9.10
N VAL A 429 -5.19 1.33 -10.20
CA VAL A 429 -3.77 1.60 -10.38
C VAL A 429 -3.65 2.99 -10.94
N LEU A 430 -2.78 3.80 -10.36
CA LEU A 430 -2.59 5.19 -10.74
C LEU A 430 -1.12 5.40 -11.12
N PHE A 431 -0.90 6.03 -12.27
CA PHE A 431 0.41 6.38 -12.79
C PHE A 431 0.77 7.82 -12.46
N PHE A 432 2.01 8.04 -12.08
CA PHE A 432 2.65 9.34 -12.15
C PHE A 432 3.78 9.28 -13.17
N ARG A 433 3.69 10.13 -14.20
CA ARG A 433 4.73 10.25 -15.20
C ARG A 433 5.72 11.33 -14.81
N PRO A 434 7.02 11.16 -15.05
CA PRO A 434 7.94 12.28 -15.07
C PRO A 434 7.45 13.34 -16.07
N GLY A 435 7.33 14.59 -15.62
CA GLY A 435 7.00 15.70 -16.51
C GLY A 435 8.15 15.90 -17.50
N GLN A 436 7.95 15.54 -18.77
CA GLN A 436 8.92 15.93 -19.80
C GLN A 436 9.03 17.46 -19.84
N PRO A 437 10.25 18.03 -19.92
CA PRO A 437 10.39 19.44 -20.29
C PRO A 437 9.82 19.63 -21.70
N GLY A 438 8.63 20.23 -21.80
CA GLY A 438 8.10 20.73 -23.08
C GLY A 438 6.91 19.98 -23.71
N ILE A 439 6.29 19.00 -23.06
CA ILE A 439 5.01 18.43 -23.56
C ILE A 439 3.89 18.79 -22.58
N ALA A 440 3.19 19.88 -22.89
CA ALA A 440 1.92 20.21 -22.26
C ALA A 440 0.94 19.05 -22.46
N ALA A 441 0.29 18.65 -21.37
CA ALA A 441 -0.71 17.58 -21.30
C ALA A 441 -1.72 17.66 -22.45
N LEU A 442 -1.61 16.73 -23.40
CA LEU A 442 -2.59 16.51 -24.45
C LEU A 442 -3.40 15.24 -24.16
N TYR A 443 -4.06 15.17 -23.01
CA TYR A 443 -5.17 14.22 -22.81
C TYR A 443 -6.23 14.84 -21.90
N SER A 444 -7.03 15.74 -22.48
CA SER A 444 -8.40 15.99 -22.04
C SER A 444 -9.32 15.87 -23.25
N LYS A 445 -10.11 14.81 -23.30
CA LYS A 445 -11.46 14.82 -23.89
C LYS A 445 -12.25 13.64 -23.35
#